data_AF-A0A926TCH6-F1
#
_entry.id   AF-A0A926TCH6-F1
#
_cell.length_a   1.000
_cell.length_b   1.000
_cell.length_c   1.000
_cell.angle_alpha   90.00
_cell.angle_beta   90.00
_cell.angle_gamma   90.00
#
_symmetry.space_group_name_H-M   'P 1'
#
loop_
_entity.id
_entity.type
_entity.pdbx_description
1 polymer ?
#
loop_
_entity_poly.entity_id
_entity_poly.type
_entity_poly.pdbx_seq_one_letter_code
_entity_poly.pdbx_strand_id
1 'polypeptide(L)'
;ALLESALNLPAYDTALLLARSGLWSPSEQWLQSLKRRGKWSAQAQAQLDVIRLHAVATQAQAEKSWSSPGQQVLANLMDGRWARALTVFAASAETGQETAAMLKGASDRVENRIETALAVNPKSTDVKAWMALLIASRQNTAKAMAWLKQQSKTTAAERSQIASLLARLDTPIADADPTINAPAGRVIGSGRLLPTLNPAEWLTPKQAPPLKLEEQQAWYTVQVTGFHDGKRWRFGDLPAATSADAVWQQLGFTADPPLQIVFWTPDGQEQTVYASIKAVRRSSSGLQLLAIGDAIVPSRSQLRPLAFTDSALQWLTPSTTTLSELAQQQPAWATRAIPALAAELKRSGNLPAKKSAWDALNQVGAGDWSVQQVPLTGSQPDAVLTVYPASRSPRTLIFSPTGTLLYSELSTEADYRVLAIADLGDGVPAVIADSPNSYRSLRWSTTRKRFE
;
A
#
# COMPACT_ATOMS: atom_id res chain seq x y z
N ALA A 1 -6.12 11.32 24.11
CA ALA A 1 -5.85 12.78 24.03
C ALA A 1 -6.98 13.61 23.41
N LEU A 2 -7.79 13.08 22.47
CA LEU A 2 -8.78 13.89 21.72
C LEU A 2 -10.21 13.88 22.28
N LEU A 3 -10.48 13.23 23.42
CA LEU A 3 -11.86 12.99 23.92
C LEU A 3 -12.49 14.21 24.62
N GLU A 4 -11.69 15.05 25.25
CA GLU A 4 -12.15 16.26 25.93
C GLU A 4 -11.72 17.52 25.19
N SER A 5 -12.59 18.52 25.19
CA SER A 5 -12.31 19.79 24.52
C SER A 5 -11.42 20.67 25.38
N ALA A 6 -10.26 21.08 24.84
CA ALA A 6 -9.35 21.97 25.54
C ALA A 6 -9.83 23.43 25.56
N LEU A 7 -10.78 23.79 24.69
CA LEU A 7 -11.40 25.10 24.62
C LEU A 7 -12.91 24.94 24.53
N ASN A 8 -13.67 25.65 25.36
CA ASN A 8 -15.12 25.65 25.31
C ASN A 8 -15.64 26.50 24.13
N LEU A 9 -15.40 26.02 22.91
CA LEU A 9 -15.77 26.65 21.65
C LEU A 9 -16.39 25.60 20.72
N PRO A 10 -17.63 25.79 20.21
CA PRO A 10 -18.27 24.83 19.30
C PRO A 10 -17.45 24.53 18.04
N ALA A 11 -16.72 25.53 17.54
CA ALA A 11 -15.81 25.37 16.41
C ALA A 11 -14.60 24.48 16.74
N TYR A 12 -14.17 24.45 18.00
CA TYR A 12 -13.08 23.59 18.46
C TYR A 12 -13.56 22.13 18.57
N ASP A 13 -14.75 21.91 19.13
CA ASP A 13 -15.39 20.58 19.17
C ASP A 13 -15.60 20.02 17.76
N THR A 14 -16.00 20.87 16.82
CA THR A 14 -16.13 20.52 15.40
C THR A 14 -14.79 20.06 14.82
N ALA A 15 -13.69 20.74 15.12
CA ALA A 15 -12.37 20.33 14.67
C ALA A 15 -11.94 18.99 15.30
N LEU A 16 -12.23 18.76 16.59
CA LEU A 16 -11.98 17.47 17.23
C LEU A 16 -12.82 16.34 16.63
N LEU A 17 -14.09 16.61 16.27
CA LEU A 17 -14.95 15.65 15.59
C LEU A 17 -14.35 15.22 14.24
N LEU A 18 -13.85 16.18 13.45
CA LEU A 18 -13.13 15.90 12.20
C LEU A 18 -11.89 15.02 12.44
N ALA A 19 -11.08 15.35 13.45
CA ALA A 19 -9.90 14.55 13.79
C ALA A 19 -10.27 13.11 14.19
N ARG A 20 -11.31 12.94 15.01
CA ARG A 20 -11.78 11.62 15.47
C ARG A 20 -12.31 10.73 14.34
N SER A 21 -12.88 11.32 13.29
CA SER A 21 -13.25 10.58 12.07
C SER A 21 -12.06 10.33 11.14
N GLY A 22 -10.88 10.85 11.48
CA GLY A 22 -9.63 10.69 10.73
C GLY A 22 -9.39 11.76 9.67
N LEU A 23 -10.20 12.82 9.63
CA LEU A 23 -10.03 14.01 8.78
C LEU A 23 -9.01 14.97 9.41
N TRP A 24 -7.76 14.52 9.47
CA TRP A 24 -6.66 15.19 10.17
C TRP A 24 -6.30 16.54 9.56
N SER A 25 -6.08 16.61 8.25
CA SER A 25 -5.71 17.86 7.57
C SER A 25 -6.82 18.93 7.64
N PRO A 26 -8.11 18.62 7.40
CA PRO A 26 -9.19 19.58 7.63
C PRO A 26 -9.29 20.04 9.08
N SER A 27 -9.09 19.13 10.05
CA SER A 27 -9.08 19.46 11.47
C SER A 27 -7.93 20.41 11.84
N GLU A 28 -6.71 20.12 11.35
CA GLU A 28 -5.53 20.96 11.58
C GLU A 28 -5.76 22.39 11.07
N GLN A 29 -6.25 22.52 9.83
CA GLN A 29 -6.54 23.83 9.23
C GLN A 29 -7.55 24.63 10.07
N TRP A 30 -8.57 23.95 10.60
CA TRP A 30 -9.58 24.55 11.45
C TRP A 30 -8.99 25.03 12.78
N LEU A 31 -8.20 24.18 13.45
CA LEU A 31 -7.54 24.53 14.72
C LEU A 31 -6.52 25.64 14.56
N GLN A 32 -5.73 25.63 13.49
CA GLN A 32 -4.80 26.72 13.16
C GLN A 32 -5.54 28.06 12.97
N SER A 33 -6.71 28.03 12.35
CA SER A 33 -7.55 29.21 12.18
C SER A 33 -8.10 29.72 13.50
N LEU A 34 -8.48 28.83 14.43
CA LEU A 34 -8.91 29.20 15.78
C LEU A 34 -7.76 29.77 16.63
N LYS A 35 -6.57 29.16 16.56
CA LYS A 35 -5.37 29.62 17.26
C LYS A 35 -5.01 31.07 16.92
N ARG A 36 -5.21 31.48 15.65
CA ARG A 36 -4.96 32.86 15.20
C ARG A 36 -5.98 33.89 15.73
N ARG A 37 -7.13 33.45 16.24
CA ARG A 37 -8.28 34.32 16.57
C ARG A 37 -8.47 34.55 18.07
N GLY A 38 -7.69 33.91 18.95
CA GLY A 38 -7.94 34.05 20.38
C GLY A 38 -6.95 33.34 21.29
N LYS A 39 -7.35 33.21 22.56
CA LYS A 39 -6.56 32.57 23.61
C LYS A 39 -6.37 31.08 23.31
N TRP A 40 -5.13 30.62 23.40
CA TRP A 40 -4.72 29.26 23.09
C TRP A 40 -4.05 28.63 24.30
N SER A 41 -4.62 27.55 24.84
CA SER A 41 -4.09 26.88 26.03
C SER A 41 -2.98 25.88 25.67
N ALA A 42 -2.17 25.48 26.66
CA ALA A 42 -1.17 24.43 26.47
C ALA A 42 -1.82 23.08 26.08
N GLN A 43 -3.00 22.77 26.64
CA GLN A 43 -3.76 21.57 26.28
C GLN A 43 -4.27 21.64 24.83
N ALA A 44 -4.71 22.81 24.37
CA ALA A 44 -5.11 23.01 22.98
C ALA A 44 -3.91 22.87 22.03
N GLN A 45 -2.72 23.30 22.46
CA GLN A 45 -1.49 23.10 21.71
C GLN A 45 -1.14 21.61 21.59
N ALA A 46 -1.19 20.84 22.68
CA ALA A 46 -0.92 19.40 22.64
C ALA A 46 -1.89 18.65 21.72
N GLN A 47 -3.17 19.03 21.70
CA GLN A 47 -4.16 18.43 20.79
C GLN A 47 -3.89 18.78 19.33
N LEU A 48 -3.52 20.04 19.04
CA LEU A 48 -3.11 20.46 17.71
C LEU A 48 -1.83 19.73 17.27
N ASP A 49 -0.87 19.49 18.15
CA ASP A 49 0.38 18.81 17.80
C ASP A 49 0.13 17.35 17.39
N VAL A 50 -0.75 16.64 18.11
CA VAL A 50 -1.18 15.28 17.72
C VAL A 50 -1.91 15.29 16.38
N ILE A 51 -2.85 16.22 16.19
CA ILE A 51 -3.60 16.34 14.92
C ILE A 51 -2.65 16.66 13.77
N ARG A 52 -1.67 17.56 13.97
CA ARG A 52 -0.66 17.92 12.98
C ARG A 52 0.23 16.75 12.62
N LEU A 53 0.66 15.94 13.58
CA LEU A 53 1.44 14.73 13.32
C LEU A 53 0.71 13.80 12.33
N HIS A 54 -0.58 13.56 12.56
CA HIS A 54 -1.38 12.72 11.67
C HIS A 54 -1.69 13.41 10.33
N ALA A 55 -1.93 14.73 10.33
CA ALA A 55 -2.18 15.51 9.12
C ALA A 55 -0.97 15.47 8.18
N VAL A 56 0.25 15.63 8.70
CA VAL A 56 1.48 15.50 7.90
C VAL A 56 1.57 14.13 7.24
N ALA A 57 1.23 13.05 7.97
CA ALA A 57 1.26 11.71 7.43
C ALA A 57 0.21 11.51 6.32
N THR A 58 -1.04 11.93 6.51
CA THR A 58 -2.08 11.78 5.49
C THR A 58 -1.87 12.70 4.29
N GLN A 59 -1.31 13.89 4.51
CA GLN A 59 -0.93 14.82 3.47
C GLN A 59 0.20 14.24 2.60
N ALA A 60 1.26 13.73 3.22
CA ALA A 60 2.35 13.07 2.50
C ALA A 60 1.84 11.90 1.65
N GLN A 61 0.88 11.14 2.18
CA GLN A 61 0.20 10.08 1.46
C GLN A 61 -0.59 10.64 0.27
N ALA A 62 -1.44 11.65 0.46
CA ALA A 62 -2.21 12.25 -0.63
C ALA A 62 -1.37 12.96 -1.70
N GLU A 63 -0.16 13.40 -1.35
CA GLU A 63 0.80 14.07 -2.23
C GLU A 63 1.77 13.11 -2.92
N LYS A 64 1.85 11.85 -2.46
CA LYS A 64 2.62 10.81 -3.14
C LYS A 64 2.14 10.66 -4.59
N SER A 65 3.06 10.36 -5.50
CA SER A 65 2.70 9.93 -6.85
C SER A 65 2.17 8.50 -6.79
N TRP A 66 0.87 8.35 -7.01
CA TRP A 66 0.16 7.09 -6.86
C TRP A 66 0.15 6.28 -8.14
N SER A 67 0.16 4.96 -7.98
CA SER A 67 0.23 3.98 -9.06
C SER A 67 -1.08 3.65 -9.73
N SER A 68 -2.20 3.93 -9.07
CA SER A 68 -3.50 3.88 -9.71
C SER A 68 -4.31 5.15 -9.39
N PRO A 69 -5.08 5.64 -10.36
CA PRO A 69 -6.03 6.71 -10.11
C PRO A 69 -6.99 6.38 -8.94
N GLY A 70 -7.42 5.13 -8.78
CA GLY A 70 -8.24 4.69 -7.64
C GLY A 70 -7.54 4.84 -6.28
N GLN A 71 -6.25 4.49 -6.18
CA GLN A 71 -5.45 4.68 -4.97
C GLN A 71 -5.20 6.16 -4.68
N GLN A 72 -4.95 6.96 -5.72
CA GLN A 72 -4.81 8.41 -5.59
C GLN A 72 -6.10 9.05 -5.08
N VAL A 73 -7.26 8.61 -5.61
CA VAL A 73 -8.57 9.01 -5.10
C VAL A 73 -8.68 8.66 -3.63
N LEU A 74 -8.44 7.41 -3.24
CA LEU A 74 -8.54 6.96 -1.85
C LEU A 74 -7.63 7.78 -0.92
N ALA A 75 -6.39 8.03 -1.31
CA ALA A 75 -5.46 8.84 -0.52
C ALA A 75 -5.94 10.28 -0.33
N ASN A 76 -6.49 10.89 -1.39
CA ASN A 76 -7.09 12.22 -1.28
C ASN A 76 -8.36 12.20 -0.40
N LEU A 77 -9.18 11.15 -0.44
CA LEU A 77 -10.32 10.98 0.47
C LEU A 77 -9.87 10.80 1.92
N MET A 78 -8.79 10.06 2.17
CA MET A 78 -8.20 9.87 3.50
C MET A 78 -7.62 11.16 4.07
N ASP A 79 -7.14 12.08 3.22
CA ASP A 79 -6.67 13.39 3.65
C ASP A 79 -7.78 14.45 3.69
N GLY A 80 -9.00 14.13 3.25
CA GLY A 80 -10.12 15.08 3.18
C GLY A 80 -10.00 16.09 2.03
N ARG A 81 -9.21 15.78 0.99
CA ARG A 81 -9.04 16.57 -0.24
C ARG A 81 -10.10 16.22 -1.28
N TRP A 82 -11.37 16.45 -0.95
CA TRP A 82 -12.54 16.03 -1.72
C TRP A 82 -12.51 16.48 -3.19
N ALA A 83 -12.23 17.76 -3.43
CA ALA A 83 -12.17 18.34 -4.77
C ALA A 83 -11.07 17.70 -5.63
N ARG A 84 -9.87 17.53 -5.04
CA ARG A 84 -8.72 16.94 -5.73
C ARG A 84 -8.97 15.47 -6.07
N ALA A 85 -9.62 14.73 -5.17
CA ALA A 85 -10.06 13.38 -5.48
C ALA A 85 -11.03 13.37 -6.68
N LEU A 86 -11.99 14.32 -6.76
CA LEU A 86 -12.94 14.37 -7.87
C LEU A 86 -12.26 14.69 -9.19
N THR A 87 -11.23 15.54 -9.18
CA THR A 87 -10.42 15.81 -10.37
C THR A 87 -9.76 14.53 -10.90
N VAL A 88 -9.18 13.72 -10.02
CA VAL A 88 -8.57 12.44 -10.41
C VAL A 88 -9.65 11.49 -10.91
N PHE A 89 -10.75 11.33 -10.19
CA PHE A 89 -11.89 10.49 -10.61
C PHE A 89 -12.41 10.85 -12.00
N ALA A 90 -12.51 12.14 -12.30
CA ALA A 90 -13.06 12.64 -13.56
C ALA A 90 -12.05 12.60 -14.73
N ALA A 91 -10.79 12.23 -14.50
CA ALA A 91 -9.74 12.29 -15.50
C ALA A 91 -9.95 11.32 -16.67
N SER A 92 -10.51 10.13 -16.43
CA SER A 92 -10.80 9.14 -17.49
C SER A 92 -11.98 8.24 -17.13
N ALA A 93 -12.53 7.51 -18.12
CA ALA A 93 -13.59 6.52 -17.90
C ALA A 93 -13.08 5.27 -17.15
N GLU A 94 -11.84 4.86 -17.44
CA GLU A 94 -11.15 3.74 -16.77
C GLU A 94 -10.97 4.00 -15.27
N THR A 95 -10.52 5.21 -14.92
CA THR A 95 -10.46 5.68 -13.53
C THR A 95 -11.82 5.63 -12.84
N GLY A 96 -12.90 5.90 -13.58
CA GLY A 96 -14.27 5.83 -13.08
C GLY A 96 -14.64 4.42 -12.61
N GLN A 97 -14.34 3.39 -13.40
CA GLN A 97 -14.64 2.00 -13.07
C GLN A 97 -13.76 1.46 -11.93
N GLU A 98 -12.46 1.78 -11.95
CA GLU A 98 -11.54 1.39 -10.88
C GLU A 98 -11.96 2.00 -9.52
N THR A 99 -12.31 3.30 -9.54
CA THR A 99 -12.81 4.00 -8.36
C THR A 99 -14.15 3.42 -7.90
N ALA A 100 -15.05 3.03 -8.83
CA ALA A 100 -16.32 2.40 -8.50
C ALA A 100 -16.11 1.08 -7.75
N ALA A 101 -15.19 0.23 -8.22
CA ALA A 101 -14.85 -1.03 -7.58
C ALA A 101 -14.27 -0.79 -6.17
N MET A 102 -13.38 0.19 -6.03
CA MET A 102 -12.81 0.60 -4.74
C MET A 102 -13.88 1.11 -3.77
N LEU A 103 -14.80 1.97 -4.22
CA LEU A 103 -15.89 2.50 -3.39
C LEU A 103 -16.88 1.42 -2.97
N LYS A 104 -17.16 0.45 -3.86
CA LYS A 104 -18.02 -0.69 -3.55
C LYS A 104 -17.45 -1.55 -2.43
N GLY A 105 -16.13 -1.73 -2.41
CA GLY A 105 -15.39 -2.41 -1.34
C GLY A 105 -14.91 -1.50 -0.21
N ALA A 106 -15.24 -0.21 -0.22
CA ALA A 106 -14.71 0.75 0.75
C ALA A 106 -15.17 0.42 2.16
N SER A 107 -14.23 0.44 3.11
CA SER A 107 -14.50 0.22 4.53
C SER A 107 -15.41 1.30 5.13
N ASP A 108 -16.10 0.96 6.21
CA ASP A 108 -16.91 1.86 7.05
C ASP A 108 -16.16 3.15 7.46
N ARG A 109 -14.82 3.13 7.45
CA ARG A 109 -13.99 4.30 7.75
C ARG A 109 -14.12 5.41 6.70
N VAL A 110 -14.19 5.07 5.42
CA VAL A 110 -14.33 6.07 4.34
C VAL A 110 -15.73 6.69 4.36
N GLU A 111 -16.74 5.86 4.59
CA GLU A 111 -18.12 6.30 4.77
C GLU A 111 -18.26 7.25 5.96
N ASN A 112 -17.78 6.87 7.13
CA ASN A 112 -17.80 7.70 8.34
C ASN A 112 -17.12 9.07 8.13
N ARG A 113 -16.05 9.13 7.34
CA ARG A 113 -15.36 10.39 6.98
C ARG A 113 -16.25 11.28 6.13
N ILE A 114 -16.88 10.73 5.09
CA ILE A 114 -17.77 11.48 4.19
C ILE A 114 -19.00 11.98 4.96
N GLU A 115 -19.61 11.12 5.79
CA GLU A 115 -20.74 11.49 6.64
C GLU A 115 -20.38 12.61 7.62
N THR A 116 -19.25 12.48 8.31
CA THR A 116 -18.77 13.51 9.24
C THR A 116 -18.50 14.83 8.51
N ALA A 117 -17.84 14.79 7.34
CA ALA A 117 -17.58 15.98 6.54
C ALA A 117 -18.89 16.65 6.07
N LEU A 118 -19.90 15.85 5.72
CA LEU A 118 -21.20 16.37 5.30
C LEU A 118 -21.99 16.96 6.47
N ALA A 119 -21.91 16.35 7.66
CA ALA A 119 -22.54 16.87 8.87
C ALA A 119 -21.93 18.23 9.26
N VAL A 120 -20.60 18.37 9.15
CA VAL A 120 -19.88 19.62 9.46
C VAL A 120 -20.11 20.69 8.37
N ASN A 121 -20.13 20.30 7.10
CA ASN A 121 -20.40 21.21 5.99
C ASN A 121 -21.43 20.66 4.99
N PRO A 122 -22.74 20.78 5.29
CA PRO A 122 -23.80 20.27 4.44
C PRO A 122 -23.92 20.97 3.07
N LYS A 123 -23.17 22.07 2.86
CA LYS A 123 -23.17 22.84 1.62
C LYS A 123 -22.07 22.40 0.65
N SER A 124 -21.13 21.55 1.07
CA SER A 124 -20.03 21.11 0.20
C SER A 124 -20.54 20.24 -0.94
N THR A 125 -20.48 20.76 -2.17
CA THR A 125 -20.83 20.00 -3.38
C THR A 125 -19.93 18.79 -3.58
N ASP A 126 -18.63 18.92 -3.28
CA ASP A 126 -17.67 17.82 -3.45
C ASP A 126 -17.95 16.66 -2.49
N VAL A 127 -18.28 16.95 -1.23
CA VAL A 127 -18.62 15.91 -0.25
C VAL A 127 -19.96 15.25 -0.61
N LYS A 128 -20.95 16.01 -1.09
CA LYS A 128 -22.20 15.45 -1.63
C LYS A 128 -21.96 14.55 -2.84
N ALA A 129 -21.02 14.94 -3.73
CA ALA A 129 -20.67 14.14 -4.89
C ALA A 129 -20.06 12.80 -4.46
N TRP A 130 -19.14 12.79 -3.50
CA TRP A 130 -18.56 11.54 -2.98
C TRP A 130 -19.58 10.65 -2.28
N MET A 131 -20.50 11.22 -1.49
CA MET A 131 -21.58 10.44 -0.89
C MET A 131 -22.49 9.82 -1.96
N ALA A 132 -22.85 10.58 -3.00
CA ALA A 132 -23.63 10.06 -4.10
C ALA A 132 -22.90 8.95 -4.88
N LEU A 133 -21.60 9.11 -5.16
CA LEU A 133 -20.76 8.10 -5.80
C LEU A 133 -20.67 6.82 -4.95
N LEU A 134 -20.52 6.95 -3.62
CA LEU A 134 -20.53 5.81 -2.69
C LEU A 134 -21.86 5.04 -2.75
N ILE A 135 -23.00 5.75 -2.64
CA ILE A 135 -24.33 5.15 -2.73
C ILE A 135 -24.53 4.45 -4.08
N ALA A 136 -24.10 5.09 -5.18
CA ALA A 136 -24.24 4.53 -6.52
C ALA A 136 -23.40 3.26 -6.71
N SER A 137 -22.15 3.26 -6.24
CA SER A 137 -21.25 2.11 -6.34
C SER A 137 -21.74 0.86 -5.59
N ARG A 138 -22.45 1.06 -4.47
CA ARG A 138 -22.98 -0.03 -3.62
C ARG A 138 -24.38 -0.48 -3.99
N GLN A 139 -25.23 0.45 -4.45
CA GLN A 139 -26.64 0.18 -4.72
C GLN A 139 -26.97 0.39 -6.20
N ASN A 140 -27.04 1.65 -6.64
CA ASN A 140 -27.20 2.10 -8.05
C ASN A 140 -27.37 3.63 -8.13
N THR A 141 -27.21 4.16 -9.34
CA THR A 141 -27.38 5.59 -9.68
C THR A 141 -28.76 6.14 -9.30
N ALA A 142 -29.84 5.35 -9.41
CA ALA A 142 -31.19 5.81 -9.05
C ALA A 142 -31.33 6.10 -7.54
N LYS A 143 -30.75 5.25 -6.68
CA LYS A 143 -30.69 5.46 -5.22
C LYS A 143 -29.85 6.69 -4.85
N ALA A 144 -28.71 6.88 -5.50
CA ALA A 144 -27.88 8.08 -5.29
C ALA A 144 -28.62 9.37 -5.67
N MET A 145 -29.34 9.37 -6.80
CA MET A 145 -30.15 10.51 -7.22
C MET A 145 -31.36 10.76 -6.32
N ALA A 146 -31.98 9.72 -5.79
CA ALA A 146 -33.04 9.85 -4.79
C ALA A 146 -32.51 10.48 -3.49
N TRP A 147 -31.34 10.03 -3.02
CA TRP A 147 -30.68 10.60 -1.85
C TRP A 147 -30.32 12.08 -2.06
N LEU A 148 -29.77 12.46 -3.23
CA LEU A 148 -29.44 13.84 -3.57
C LEU A 148 -30.66 14.77 -3.59
N LYS A 149 -31.83 14.27 -4.01
CA LYS A 149 -33.09 15.02 -4.03
C LYS A 149 -33.62 15.29 -2.62
N GLN A 150 -33.32 14.42 -1.65
CA GLN A 150 -33.72 14.58 -0.25
C GLN A 150 -32.84 15.58 0.52
N GLN A 151 -31.68 15.97 -0.03
CA GLN A 151 -30.80 16.94 0.61
C GLN A 151 -31.37 18.36 0.46
N SER A 152 -31.75 18.97 1.59
CA SER A 152 -32.45 20.26 1.68
C SER A 152 -31.68 21.48 1.17
N LYS A 153 -30.40 21.31 0.77
CA LYS A 153 -29.50 22.38 0.33
C LYS A 153 -28.76 22.06 -0.97
N THR A 154 -29.35 21.24 -1.84
CA THR A 154 -28.74 20.90 -3.15
C THR A 154 -29.45 21.64 -4.28
N THR A 155 -28.71 22.41 -5.06
CA THR A 155 -29.26 23.17 -6.20
C THR A 155 -29.49 22.27 -7.42
N ALA A 156 -30.26 22.75 -8.40
CA ALA A 156 -30.44 22.01 -9.66
C ALA A 156 -29.12 21.87 -10.45
N ALA A 157 -28.27 22.89 -10.43
CA ALA A 157 -26.96 22.87 -11.06
C ALA A 157 -26.02 21.83 -10.39
N GLU A 158 -25.99 21.80 -9.05
CA GLU A 158 -25.23 20.78 -8.29
C GLU A 158 -25.73 19.37 -8.59
N ARG A 159 -27.06 19.16 -8.66
CA ARG A 159 -27.62 17.86 -9.05
C ARG A 159 -27.21 17.44 -10.45
N SER A 160 -27.18 18.38 -11.39
CA SER A 160 -26.73 18.11 -12.78
C SER A 160 -25.25 17.75 -12.83
N GLN A 161 -24.40 18.50 -12.13
CA GLN A 161 -22.97 18.22 -12.04
C GLN A 161 -22.70 16.84 -11.44
N ILE A 162 -23.38 16.48 -10.34
CA ILE A 162 -23.21 15.17 -9.71
C ILE A 162 -23.79 14.05 -10.58
N ALA A 163 -24.89 14.28 -11.30
CA ALA A 163 -25.42 13.32 -12.26
C ALA A 163 -24.41 13.00 -13.38
N SER A 164 -23.67 14.00 -13.88
CA SER A 164 -22.60 13.78 -14.86
C SER A 164 -21.43 12.96 -14.31
N LEU A 165 -21.12 13.08 -13.01
CA LEU A 165 -20.12 12.24 -12.34
C LEU A 165 -20.63 10.80 -12.16
N LEU A 166 -21.90 10.63 -11.80
CA LEU A 166 -22.54 9.33 -11.66
C LEU A 166 -22.62 8.56 -12.99
N ALA A 167 -22.93 9.25 -14.09
CA ALA A 167 -22.99 8.65 -15.42
C ALA A 167 -21.66 7.98 -15.83
N ARG A 168 -20.52 8.45 -15.29
CA ARG A 168 -19.19 7.86 -15.55
C ARG A 168 -18.98 6.51 -14.88
N LEU A 169 -19.76 6.18 -13.84
CA LEU A 169 -19.77 4.84 -13.25
C LEU A 169 -20.42 3.83 -14.21
N ASP A 170 -21.33 4.30 -15.06
CA ASP A 170 -22.17 3.48 -15.93
C ASP A 170 -21.73 3.50 -17.41
N THR A 171 -20.73 4.31 -17.79
CA THR A 171 -20.23 4.38 -19.18
C THR A 171 -19.59 3.05 -19.57
N PRO A 172 -20.16 2.30 -20.53
CA PRO A 172 -19.50 1.13 -21.11
C PRO A 172 -18.27 1.59 -21.89
N ILE A 173 -17.15 0.91 -21.72
CA ILE A 173 -15.98 1.10 -22.59
C ILE A 173 -16.44 0.69 -23.99
N ALA A 174 -16.59 1.65 -24.90
CA ALA A 174 -16.67 1.33 -26.32
C ALA A 174 -15.33 0.68 -26.67
N ASP A 175 -15.38 -0.59 -27.09
CA ASP A 175 -14.27 -1.55 -27.25
C ASP A 175 -13.85 -2.35 -26.01
N ALA A 176 -14.82 -2.79 -25.19
CA ALA A 176 -14.59 -3.89 -24.24
C ALA A 176 -14.46 -5.24 -24.98
N ASP A 177 -13.22 -5.62 -25.30
CA ASP A 177 -12.84 -6.98 -25.67
C ASP A 177 -13.37 -7.99 -24.62
N PRO A 178 -14.05 -9.09 -24.99
CA PRO A 178 -14.59 -10.10 -24.06
C PRO A 178 -13.57 -10.76 -23.11
N THR A 179 -12.30 -10.36 -23.12
CA THR A 179 -11.26 -10.80 -22.18
C THR A 179 -11.29 -10.11 -20.80
N ILE A 180 -12.14 -9.10 -20.56
CA ILE A 180 -12.16 -8.33 -19.28
C ILE A 180 -12.59 -9.17 -18.05
N ASN A 181 -13.16 -10.37 -18.25
CA ASN A 181 -13.46 -11.30 -17.15
C ASN A 181 -12.32 -12.30 -16.86
N ALA A 182 -11.19 -12.24 -17.56
CA ALA A 182 -9.99 -12.97 -17.16
C ALA A 182 -9.28 -12.17 -16.04
N PRO A 183 -8.95 -12.79 -14.89
CA PRO A 183 -8.22 -12.09 -13.85
C PRO A 183 -6.89 -11.59 -14.43
N ALA A 184 -6.68 -10.26 -14.37
CA ALA A 184 -5.47 -9.62 -14.87
C ALA A 184 -4.23 -10.33 -14.31
N GLY A 185 -3.31 -10.69 -15.20
CA GLY A 185 -2.14 -11.49 -14.88
C GLY A 185 -1.37 -10.96 -13.69
N ARG A 186 -1.11 -11.84 -12.72
CA ARG A 186 -0.38 -11.50 -11.49
C ARG A 186 1.05 -11.99 -11.60
N VAL A 187 2.01 -11.09 -11.61
CA VAL A 187 3.44 -11.42 -11.67
C VAL A 187 4.21 -10.61 -10.64
N ILE A 188 5.22 -11.22 -10.04
CA ILE A 188 6.21 -10.59 -9.17
C ILE A 188 7.61 -11.02 -9.60
N GLY A 189 8.57 -10.09 -9.60
CA GLY A 189 9.94 -10.35 -10.01
C GLY A 189 10.90 -9.24 -9.62
N SER A 190 12.13 -9.36 -10.09
CA SER A 190 13.17 -8.34 -9.92
C SER A 190 13.36 -7.56 -11.22
N GLY A 191 13.15 -6.25 -11.17
CA GLY A 191 13.37 -5.32 -12.28
C GLY A 191 14.83 -4.91 -12.41
N ARG A 192 15.24 -4.53 -13.62
CA ARG A 192 16.50 -3.84 -13.90
C ARG A 192 16.39 -3.01 -15.17
N LEU A 193 17.14 -1.92 -15.23
CA LEU A 193 17.29 -1.14 -16.46
C LEU A 193 18.04 -1.98 -17.51
N LEU A 194 17.56 -1.94 -18.75
CA LEU A 194 18.21 -2.56 -19.91
C LEU A 194 18.70 -1.45 -20.85
N PRO A 195 20.00 -1.16 -20.91
CA PRO A 195 20.51 -0.03 -21.70
C PRO A 195 20.40 -0.28 -23.21
N THR A 196 20.51 -1.53 -23.66
CA THR A 196 20.47 -1.90 -25.08
C THR A 196 19.54 -3.10 -25.29
N LEU A 197 18.67 -3.00 -26.30
CA LEU A 197 17.76 -4.08 -26.70
C LEU A 197 18.29 -4.77 -27.96
N ASN A 198 18.38 -6.11 -27.92
CA ASN A 198 18.48 -6.96 -29.11
C ASN A 198 17.12 -7.61 -29.38
N PRO A 199 16.30 -7.10 -30.31
CA PRO A 199 14.93 -7.59 -30.52
C PRO A 199 14.85 -9.10 -30.86
N ALA A 200 15.88 -9.68 -31.47
CA ALA A 200 15.89 -11.08 -31.88
C ALA A 200 15.89 -12.07 -30.69
N GLU A 201 16.25 -11.62 -29.49
CA GLU A 201 16.25 -12.44 -28.27
C GLU A 201 14.88 -12.47 -27.56
N TRP A 202 13.91 -11.69 -28.04
CA TRP A 202 12.63 -11.48 -27.38
C TRP A 202 11.48 -12.01 -28.24
N LEU A 203 10.62 -12.78 -27.59
CA LEU A 203 9.39 -13.30 -28.18
C LEU A 203 8.27 -12.31 -27.91
N THR A 204 7.78 -11.66 -28.97
CA THR A 204 6.65 -10.74 -28.92
C THR A 204 5.33 -11.47 -29.19
N PRO A 205 4.31 -11.30 -28.32
CA PRO A 205 2.94 -11.74 -28.62
C PRO A 205 2.38 -10.98 -29.81
N LYS A 206 1.43 -11.59 -30.53
CA LYS A 206 0.78 -10.93 -31.67
C LYS A 206 0.00 -9.67 -31.28
N GLN A 207 -0.51 -9.66 -30.05
CA GLN A 207 -1.32 -8.57 -29.52
C GLN A 207 -0.49 -7.45 -28.88
N ALA A 208 0.82 -7.66 -28.66
CA ALA A 208 1.65 -6.66 -28.02
C ALA A 208 2.01 -5.52 -28.99
N PRO A 209 2.07 -4.26 -28.51
CA PRO A 209 2.57 -3.14 -29.30
C PRO A 209 4.00 -3.39 -29.82
N PRO A 210 4.40 -2.75 -30.94
CA PRO A 210 5.76 -2.90 -31.48
C PRO A 210 6.82 -2.43 -30.46
N LEU A 211 7.99 -3.08 -30.50
CA LEU A 211 9.12 -2.75 -29.63
C LEU A 211 9.79 -1.44 -30.06
N LYS A 212 9.18 -0.31 -29.70
CA LYS A 212 9.66 1.03 -30.01
C LYS A 212 9.67 1.89 -28.74
N LEU A 213 10.80 2.56 -28.48
CA LEU A 213 10.89 3.58 -27.43
C LEU A 213 10.42 4.94 -27.97
N GLU A 214 9.68 5.65 -27.14
CA GLU A 214 9.39 7.08 -27.30
C GLU A 214 10.46 7.93 -26.60
N GLU A 215 10.38 9.25 -26.79
CA GLU A 215 11.27 10.18 -26.14
C GLU A 215 11.14 10.05 -24.61
N GLN A 216 12.28 10.04 -23.89
CA GLN A 216 12.34 9.87 -22.42
C GLN A 216 11.97 8.48 -21.88
N GLN A 217 11.74 7.47 -22.73
CA GLN A 217 11.51 6.10 -22.28
C GLN A 217 12.80 5.28 -22.21
N ALA A 218 12.78 4.24 -21.38
CA ALA A 218 13.84 3.25 -21.29
C ALA A 218 13.30 1.82 -21.28
N TRP A 219 14.15 0.87 -21.66
CA TRP A 219 13.85 -0.55 -21.54
C TRP A 219 14.13 -1.04 -20.12
N TYR A 220 13.26 -1.90 -19.64
CA TYR A 220 13.39 -2.61 -18.39
C TYR A 220 13.27 -4.11 -18.63
N THR A 221 13.99 -4.88 -17.84
CA THR A 221 13.78 -6.33 -17.80
C THR A 221 13.37 -6.75 -16.41
N VAL A 222 12.43 -7.68 -16.35
CA VAL A 222 11.95 -8.28 -15.10
C VAL A 222 12.30 -9.76 -15.10
N GLN A 223 13.12 -10.18 -14.15
CA GLN A 223 13.30 -11.59 -13.85
C GLN A 223 12.11 -12.05 -13.00
N VAL A 224 11.26 -12.90 -13.56
CA VAL A 224 10.06 -13.38 -12.87
C VAL A 224 10.46 -14.35 -11.77
N THR A 225 9.96 -14.10 -10.57
CA THR A 225 10.12 -14.97 -9.40
C THR A 225 8.86 -15.77 -9.16
N GLY A 226 7.70 -15.16 -9.34
CA GLY A 226 6.41 -15.80 -9.15
C GLY A 226 5.32 -15.23 -10.05
N PHE A 227 4.35 -16.07 -10.38
CA PHE A 227 3.18 -15.68 -11.17
C PHE A 227 1.96 -16.49 -10.74
N HIS A 228 0.76 -15.94 -10.95
CA HIS A 228 -0.49 -16.66 -10.73
C HIS A 228 -0.98 -17.25 -12.04
N ASP A 229 -1.14 -18.58 -12.11
CA ASP A 229 -1.56 -19.29 -13.33
C ASP A 229 -3.09 -19.32 -13.56
N GLY A 230 -3.80 -18.41 -12.89
CA GLY A 230 -5.26 -18.36 -12.84
C GLY A 230 -5.88 -19.27 -11.76
N LYS A 231 -5.12 -20.22 -11.20
CA LYS A 231 -5.60 -21.09 -10.10
C LYS A 231 -4.82 -20.91 -8.82
N ARG A 232 -3.50 -20.76 -8.91
CA ARG A 232 -2.61 -20.63 -7.76
C ARG A 232 -1.35 -19.84 -8.11
N TRP A 233 -0.71 -19.31 -7.06
CA TRP A 233 0.65 -18.82 -7.16
C TRP A 233 1.63 -19.95 -7.47
N ARG A 234 2.52 -19.69 -8.42
CA ARG A 234 3.64 -20.53 -8.80
C ARG A 234 4.92 -19.75 -8.66
N PHE A 235 5.91 -20.36 -8.01
CA PHE A 235 7.24 -19.82 -7.83
C PHE A 235 8.24 -20.80 -8.45
N GLY A 236 9.02 -20.34 -9.43
CA GLY A 236 9.89 -21.18 -10.25
C GLY A 236 9.46 -21.26 -11.73
N ASP A 237 9.96 -22.28 -12.44
CA ASP A 237 9.87 -22.34 -13.90
C ASP A 237 8.45 -22.50 -14.43
N LEU A 238 8.16 -21.78 -15.53
CA LEU A 238 6.96 -22.00 -16.33
C LEU A 238 7.01 -23.38 -16.99
N PRO A 239 5.86 -24.07 -17.13
CA PRO A 239 5.73 -25.25 -17.99
C PRO A 239 6.28 -24.94 -19.38
N ALA A 240 6.89 -25.91 -20.07
CA ALA A 240 7.38 -25.71 -21.44
C ALA A 240 6.26 -25.14 -22.32
N ALA A 241 6.45 -23.90 -22.78
CA ALA A 241 5.53 -23.21 -23.68
C ALA A 241 6.22 -23.08 -25.03
N THR A 242 5.48 -23.33 -26.10
CA THR A 242 6.00 -23.40 -27.47
C THR A 242 6.01 -22.05 -28.19
N SER A 243 5.35 -21.01 -27.67
CA SER A 243 5.25 -19.69 -28.30
C SER A 243 5.10 -18.53 -27.31
N ALA A 244 5.30 -17.29 -27.78
CA ALA A 244 5.09 -16.05 -27.02
C ALA A 244 3.64 -15.93 -26.51
N ASP A 245 2.66 -16.15 -27.41
CA ASP A 245 1.23 -16.07 -27.09
C ASP A 245 0.83 -17.07 -26.01
N ALA A 246 1.40 -18.29 -26.04
CA ALA A 246 1.13 -19.30 -25.02
C ALA A 246 1.67 -18.89 -23.65
N VAL A 247 2.85 -18.27 -23.59
CA VAL A 247 3.38 -17.70 -22.32
C VAL A 247 2.49 -16.56 -21.84
N TRP A 248 2.07 -15.66 -22.74
CA TRP A 248 1.23 -14.52 -22.42
C TRP A 248 -0.11 -14.95 -21.81
N GLN A 249 -0.76 -15.94 -22.41
CA GLN A 249 -2.00 -16.52 -21.90
C GLN A 249 -1.80 -17.22 -20.55
N GLN A 250 -0.70 -17.96 -20.36
CA GLN A 250 -0.39 -18.60 -19.07
C GLN A 250 -0.19 -17.59 -17.94
N LEU A 251 0.34 -16.41 -18.26
CA LEU A 251 0.51 -15.32 -17.30
C LEU A 251 -0.77 -14.51 -17.09
N GLY A 252 -1.84 -14.74 -17.86
CA GLY A 252 -3.09 -13.99 -17.77
C GLY A 252 -2.97 -12.55 -18.28
N PHE A 253 -2.02 -12.30 -19.17
CA PHE A 253 -1.74 -10.96 -19.69
C PHE A 253 -2.69 -10.55 -20.82
N THR A 254 -3.08 -9.27 -20.80
CA THR A 254 -3.80 -8.58 -21.88
C THR A 254 -2.81 -8.04 -22.92
N ALA A 255 -3.29 -7.32 -23.94
CA ALA A 255 -2.43 -6.79 -25.01
C ALA A 255 -1.25 -5.91 -24.52
N ASP A 256 -1.50 -5.06 -23.51
CA ASP A 256 -0.47 -4.19 -22.94
C ASP A 256 -0.51 -4.20 -21.39
N PRO A 257 0.03 -5.25 -20.74
CA PRO A 257 -0.12 -5.45 -19.31
C PRO A 257 0.65 -4.38 -18.52
N PRO A 258 0.00 -3.70 -17.55
CA PRO A 258 0.67 -2.73 -16.71
C PRO A 258 1.63 -3.43 -15.72
N LEU A 259 2.73 -2.75 -15.42
CA LEU A 259 3.78 -3.19 -14.53
C LEU A 259 4.29 -2.01 -13.71
N GLN A 260 4.46 -2.23 -12.42
CA GLN A 260 5.19 -1.32 -11.54
C GLN A 260 6.59 -1.86 -11.31
N ILE A 261 7.59 -0.97 -11.33
CA ILE A 261 8.97 -1.29 -10.95
C ILE A 261 9.40 -0.30 -9.88
N VAL A 262 9.51 -0.77 -8.64
CA VAL A 262 9.94 0.02 -7.49
C VAL A 262 11.45 -0.06 -7.37
N PHE A 263 12.11 1.09 -7.49
CA PHE A 263 13.51 1.32 -7.15
C PHE A 263 13.59 1.91 -5.75
N TRP A 264 14.71 1.71 -5.06
CA TRP A 264 14.97 2.40 -3.79
C TRP A 264 16.16 3.32 -3.95
N THR A 265 16.11 4.43 -3.25
CA THR A 265 17.25 5.32 -3.05
C THR A 265 18.15 4.78 -1.92
N PRO A 266 19.39 5.30 -1.76
CA PRO A 266 20.30 4.87 -0.69
C PRO A 266 19.74 5.10 0.72
N ASP A 267 18.88 6.11 0.89
CA ASP A 267 18.14 6.42 2.12
C ASP A 267 16.86 5.59 2.29
N GLY A 268 16.56 4.69 1.35
CA GLY A 268 15.44 3.74 1.42
C GLY A 268 14.09 4.31 0.96
N GLN A 269 14.07 5.48 0.33
CA GLN A 269 12.85 5.99 -0.31
C GLN A 269 12.56 5.25 -1.62
N GLU A 270 11.28 5.11 -1.92
CA GLU A 270 10.81 4.43 -3.12
C GLU A 270 10.72 5.40 -4.30
N GLN A 271 11.21 4.96 -5.46
CA GLN A 271 10.99 5.59 -6.75
C GLN A 271 10.37 4.54 -7.69
N THR A 272 9.11 4.74 -8.07
CA THR A 272 8.39 3.79 -8.91
C THR A 272 8.39 4.23 -10.36
N VAL A 273 8.70 3.30 -11.26
CA VAL A 273 8.50 3.42 -12.71
C VAL A 273 7.24 2.66 -13.09
N TYR A 274 6.33 3.33 -13.80
CA TYR A 274 5.21 2.70 -14.47
C TYR A 274 5.66 2.26 -15.85
N ALA A 275 5.46 0.98 -16.13
CA ALA A 275 5.89 0.37 -17.36
C ALA A 275 4.79 -0.53 -17.91
N SER A 276 4.90 -0.86 -19.19
CA SER A 276 4.05 -1.88 -19.81
C SER A 276 4.89 -3.01 -20.37
N ILE A 277 4.42 -4.24 -20.19
CA ILE A 277 5.13 -5.46 -20.61
C ILE A 277 4.93 -5.66 -22.11
N LYS A 278 6.03 -5.78 -22.86
CA LYS A 278 6.00 -5.85 -24.34
C LYS A 278 6.45 -7.19 -24.92
N ALA A 279 7.32 -7.92 -24.23
CA ALA A 279 7.83 -9.19 -24.74
C ALA A 279 8.28 -10.12 -23.60
N VAL A 280 8.51 -11.39 -23.94
CA VAL A 280 9.06 -12.38 -23.02
C VAL A 280 10.28 -13.05 -23.62
N ARG A 281 11.19 -13.52 -22.77
CA ARG A 281 12.23 -14.46 -23.18
C ARG A 281 12.47 -15.47 -22.07
N ARG A 282 13.00 -16.63 -22.46
CA ARG A 282 13.49 -17.64 -21.51
C ARG A 282 15.00 -17.62 -21.51
N SER A 283 15.58 -17.58 -20.32
CA SER A 283 17.01 -17.78 -20.09
C SER A 283 17.23 -19.01 -19.19
N SER A 284 18.48 -19.40 -19.00
CA SER A 284 18.87 -20.40 -18.00
C SER A 284 18.49 -20.03 -16.56
N SER A 285 18.22 -18.74 -16.32
CA SER A 285 17.77 -18.21 -15.02
C SER A 285 16.24 -18.13 -14.88
N GLY A 286 15.47 -18.63 -15.86
CA GLY A 286 14.01 -18.66 -15.84
C GLY A 286 13.37 -17.68 -16.84
N LEU A 287 12.12 -17.28 -16.56
CA LEU A 287 11.37 -16.35 -17.40
C LEU A 287 11.79 -14.90 -17.17
N GLN A 288 12.01 -14.17 -18.26
CA GLN A 288 12.21 -12.73 -18.24
C GLN A 288 11.13 -12.01 -19.06
N LEU A 289 10.67 -10.88 -18.54
CA LEU A 289 9.79 -9.95 -19.23
C LEU A 289 10.57 -8.73 -19.69
N LEU A 290 10.24 -8.20 -20.85
CA LEU A 290 10.69 -6.90 -21.34
C LEU A 290 9.57 -5.91 -21.13
N ALA A 291 9.89 -4.75 -20.56
CA ALA A 291 8.93 -3.68 -20.35
C ALA A 291 9.51 -2.34 -20.81
N ILE A 292 8.62 -1.40 -21.12
CA ILE A 292 8.94 0.00 -21.44
C ILE A 292 8.31 0.88 -20.38
N GLY A 293 9.06 1.83 -19.84
CA GLY A 293 8.55 2.87 -18.95
C GLY A 293 9.44 4.11 -19.00
N ASP A 294 9.10 5.14 -18.23
CA ASP A 294 9.88 6.37 -18.15
C ASP A 294 11.32 6.09 -17.71
N ALA A 295 12.29 6.78 -18.32
CA ALA A 295 13.68 6.68 -17.96
C ALA A 295 13.93 7.28 -16.58
N ILE A 296 14.65 6.56 -15.73
CA ILE A 296 15.12 7.08 -14.44
C ILE A 296 16.64 7.08 -14.36
N VAL A 297 17.18 7.93 -13.48
CA VAL A 297 18.60 7.88 -13.12
C VAL A 297 18.78 6.77 -12.08
N PRO A 298 19.51 5.68 -12.38
CA PRO A 298 19.66 4.58 -11.44
C PRO A 298 20.43 5.06 -10.20
N SER A 299 19.81 4.99 -9.03
CA SER A 299 20.50 5.25 -7.78
C SER A 299 21.14 3.97 -7.25
N ARG A 300 22.33 4.07 -6.65
CA ARG A 300 23.05 2.91 -6.09
C ARG A 300 22.41 2.51 -4.76
N SER A 301 21.35 1.70 -4.82
CA SER A 301 20.75 1.06 -3.65
C SER A 301 21.27 -0.35 -3.44
N GLN A 302 21.22 -0.79 -2.18
CA GLN A 302 21.48 -2.18 -1.80
C GLN A 302 20.31 -3.11 -2.16
N LEU A 303 19.11 -2.56 -2.37
CA LEU A 303 17.91 -3.31 -2.73
C LEU A 303 17.73 -3.35 -4.25
N ARG A 304 17.46 -4.55 -4.79
CA ARG A 304 17.21 -4.79 -6.21
C ARG A 304 15.82 -4.35 -6.64
N PRO A 305 15.58 -3.63 -7.75
CA PRO A 305 14.23 -3.18 -8.13
C PRO A 305 13.16 -4.28 -8.04
N LEU A 306 12.03 -4.03 -7.39
CA LEU A 306 10.91 -4.98 -7.27
C LEU A 306 9.92 -4.66 -8.37
N ALA A 307 9.58 -5.64 -9.19
CA ALA A 307 8.62 -5.49 -10.26
C ALA A 307 7.38 -6.34 -10.00
N PHE A 308 6.20 -5.77 -10.15
CA PHE A 308 4.93 -6.49 -9.99
C PHE A 308 3.81 -5.87 -10.81
N THR A 309 2.81 -6.67 -11.18
CA THR A 309 1.57 -6.16 -11.79
C THR A 309 0.59 -5.71 -10.71
N ASP A 310 -0.33 -4.79 -11.02
CA ASP A 310 -1.20 -4.16 -10.02
C ASP A 310 -2.06 -5.16 -9.22
N SER A 311 -2.51 -6.22 -9.86
CA SER A 311 -3.31 -7.28 -9.25
C SER A 311 -2.48 -8.30 -8.46
N ALA A 312 -1.14 -8.24 -8.57
CA ALA A 312 -0.25 -9.24 -7.97
C ALA A 312 -0.01 -9.01 -6.49
N LEU A 313 -0.01 -7.75 -6.06
CA LEU A 313 0.49 -7.39 -4.75
C LEU A 313 -0.28 -6.18 -4.21
N GLN A 314 -0.85 -6.35 -3.03
CA GLN A 314 -1.39 -5.26 -2.23
C GLN A 314 -0.57 -5.12 -0.94
N TRP A 315 0.09 -3.97 -0.76
CA TRP A 315 0.80 -3.67 0.47
C TRP A 315 -0.15 -3.62 1.66
N LEU A 316 0.14 -4.41 2.70
CA LEU A 316 -0.58 -4.32 3.96
C LEU A 316 0.03 -3.20 4.80
N THR A 317 -0.83 -2.37 5.39
CA THR A 317 -0.44 -1.28 6.30
C THR A 317 -0.93 -1.59 7.71
N PRO A 318 -0.30 -2.57 8.39
CA PRO A 318 -0.74 -2.97 9.72
C PRO A 318 -0.54 -1.86 10.74
N SER A 319 -1.33 -1.90 11.81
CA SER A 319 -1.14 -1.00 12.94
C SER A 319 0.26 -1.16 13.52
N THR A 320 0.91 -0.02 13.74
CA THR A 320 2.25 0.06 14.32
C THR A 320 2.17 0.55 15.76
N THR A 321 2.92 -0.08 16.66
CA THR A 321 3.12 0.30 18.07
C THR A 321 4.61 0.18 18.40
N THR A 322 5.01 0.48 19.63
CA THR A 322 6.38 0.27 20.10
C THR A 322 6.52 -1.05 20.85
N LEU A 323 7.75 -1.57 20.96
CA LEU A 323 8.03 -2.77 21.74
C LEU A 323 7.63 -2.61 23.22
N SER A 324 7.88 -1.43 23.80
CA SER A 324 7.50 -1.12 25.18
C SER A 324 5.98 -1.13 25.38
N GLU A 325 5.23 -0.48 24.49
CA GLU A 325 3.77 -0.45 24.54
C GLU A 325 3.18 -1.85 24.40
N LEU A 326 3.66 -2.63 23.43
CA LEU A 326 3.22 -4.01 23.25
C LEU A 326 3.51 -4.86 24.49
N ALA A 327 4.70 -4.72 25.08
CA ALA A 327 5.07 -5.48 26.27
C ALA A 327 4.18 -5.16 27.48
N GLN A 328 3.74 -3.90 27.63
CA GLN A 328 2.80 -3.49 28.66
C GLN A 328 1.38 -4.02 28.40
N GLN A 329 0.92 -3.98 27.15
CA GLN A 329 -0.40 -4.46 26.75
C GLN A 329 -0.50 -6.00 26.80
N GLN A 330 0.60 -6.71 26.54
CA GLN A 330 0.65 -8.17 26.48
C GLN A 330 1.78 -8.74 27.37
N PRO A 331 1.62 -8.74 28.70
CA PRO A 331 2.67 -9.21 29.62
C PRO A 331 3.05 -10.68 29.43
N ALA A 332 2.08 -11.53 29.08
CA ALA A 332 2.30 -12.96 28.82
C ALA A 332 3.20 -13.18 27.59
N TRP A 333 2.98 -12.41 26.52
CA TRP A 333 3.85 -12.40 25.34
C TRP A 333 5.25 -11.91 25.70
N ALA A 334 5.34 -10.79 26.42
CA ALA A 334 6.60 -10.16 26.80
C ALA A 334 7.51 -11.11 27.60
N THR A 335 6.93 -11.90 28.50
CA THR A 335 7.66 -12.88 29.33
C THR A 335 8.44 -13.89 28.49
N ARG A 336 8.00 -14.16 27.26
CA ARG A 336 8.66 -15.09 26.32
C ARG A 336 9.47 -14.37 25.24
N ALA A 337 8.90 -13.33 24.64
CA ALA A 337 9.50 -12.62 23.51
C ALA A 337 10.75 -11.82 23.92
N ILE A 338 10.73 -11.17 25.08
CA ILE A 338 11.83 -10.31 25.51
C ILE A 338 13.13 -11.09 25.78
N PRO A 339 13.12 -12.21 26.53
CA PRO A 339 14.30 -13.05 26.66
C PRO A 339 14.79 -13.60 25.32
N ALA A 340 13.89 -14.02 24.42
CA ALA A 340 14.23 -14.54 23.11
C ALA A 340 14.89 -13.48 22.22
N LEU A 341 14.36 -12.25 22.19
CA LEU A 341 14.94 -11.10 21.49
C LEU A 341 16.33 -10.77 22.02
N ALA A 342 16.50 -10.71 23.34
CA ALA A 342 17.79 -10.43 23.96
C ALA A 342 18.83 -11.53 23.65
N ALA A 343 18.42 -12.81 23.69
CA ALA A 343 19.28 -13.93 23.32
C ALA A 343 19.71 -13.86 21.85
N GLU A 344 18.79 -13.50 20.96
CA GLU A 344 19.07 -13.38 19.52
C GLU A 344 20.03 -12.23 19.20
N LEU A 345 19.84 -11.07 19.84
CA LEU A 345 20.75 -9.94 19.71
C LEU A 345 22.12 -10.25 20.31
N LYS A 346 22.21 -10.99 21.43
CA LYS A 346 23.50 -11.44 21.98
C LYS A 346 24.20 -12.40 21.01
N ARG A 347 23.47 -13.38 20.46
CA ARG A 347 24.00 -14.37 19.50
C ARG A 347 24.54 -13.71 18.24
N SER A 348 23.86 -12.68 17.76
CA SER A 348 24.27 -11.91 16.58
C SER A 348 25.33 -10.84 16.85
N GLY A 349 25.79 -10.72 18.11
CA GLY A 349 26.81 -9.75 18.53
C GLY A 349 26.30 -8.32 18.73
N ASN A 350 24.98 -8.10 18.68
CA ASN A 350 24.33 -6.80 18.80
C ASN A 350 23.98 -6.40 20.25
N LEU A 351 24.22 -7.28 21.23
CA LEU A 351 24.09 -6.98 22.66
C LEU A 351 25.23 -7.61 23.49
N PRO A 352 25.67 -6.97 24.58
CA PRO A 352 26.66 -7.52 25.50
C PRO A 352 26.09 -8.71 26.32
N ALA A 353 26.91 -9.75 26.53
CA ALA A 353 26.45 -11.03 27.09
C ALA A 353 25.94 -10.98 28.55
N LYS A 354 26.47 -10.07 29.39
CA LYS A 354 26.38 -10.17 30.87
C LYS A 354 25.19 -9.45 31.55
N LYS A 355 24.22 -8.91 30.81
CA LYS A 355 23.08 -8.16 31.40
C LYS A 355 21.76 -8.93 31.32
N SER A 356 20.82 -8.58 32.23
CA SER A 356 19.42 -9.04 32.20
C SER A 356 18.79 -8.67 30.85
N ALA A 357 17.74 -9.40 30.42
CA ALA A 357 17.18 -9.24 29.07
C ALA A 357 16.66 -7.82 28.80
N TRP A 358 15.84 -7.27 29.70
CA TRP A 358 15.23 -5.95 29.49
C TRP A 358 16.23 -4.81 29.73
N ASP A 359 17.13 -4.91 30.71
CA ASP A 359 18.14 -3.88 30.94
C ASP A 359 19.14 -3.78 29.76
N ALA A 360 19.44 -4.91 29.13
CA ALA A 360 20.27 -4.95 27.92
C ALA A 360 19.55 -4.27 26.75
N LEU A 361 18.25 -4.52 26.58
CA LEU A 361 17.43 -3.94 25.52
C LEU A 361 17.21 -2.43 25.71
N ASN A 362 16.97 -1.96 26.93
CA ASN A 362 16.82 -0.54 27.23
C ASN A 362 18.08 0.28 26.90
N GLN A 363 19.27 -0.31 27.05
CA GLN A 363 20.52 0.38 26.71
C GLN A 363 20.70 0.68 25.24
N VAL A 364 20.03 -0.09 24.38
CA VAL A 364 20.03 0.13 22.93
C VAL A 364 18.75 0.83 22.46
N GLY A 365 17.96 1.37 23.39
CA GLY A 365 16.71 2.06 23.07
C GLY A 365 15.65 1.14 22.46
N ALA A 366 15.69 -0.17 22.75
CA ALA A 366 14.82 -1.13 22.11
C ALA A 366 13.33 -0.93 22.39
N GLY A 367 13.00 -0.22 23.48
CA GLY A 367 11.63 0.10 23.83
C GLY A 367 10.88 0.86 22.73
N ASP A 368 11.58 1.71 21.98
CA ASP A 368 11.01 2.54 20.91
C ASP A 368 11.02 1.85 19.54
N TRP A 369 11.50 0.61 19.47
CA TRP A 369 11.50 -0.14 18.21
C TRP A 369 10.07 -0.41 17.74
N SER A 370 9.87 -0.22 16.43
CA SER A 370 8.59 -0.37 15.78
C SER A 370 8.15 -1.84 15.72
N VAL A 371 6.91 -2.09 16.12
CA VAL A 371 6.26 -3.39 16.03
C VAL A 371 4.96 -3.27 15.23
N GLN A 372 4.86 -4.05 14.18
CA GLN A 372 3.63 -4.24 13.42
C GLN A 372 2.93 -5.52 13.87
N GLN A 373 1.60 -5.46 14.02
CA GLN A 373 0.78 -6.61 14.40
C GLN A 373 0.02 -7.14 13.18
N VAL A 374 0.35 -8.36 12.72
CA VAL A 374 -0.21 -8.94 11.48
C VAL A 374 -0.48 -10.44 11.65
N PRO A 375 -1.65 -10.96 11.25
CA PRO A 375 -1.94 -12.39 11.27
C PRO A 375 -1.19 -13.13 10.15
N LEU A 376 0.07 -13.54 10.39
CA LEU A 376 0.91 -14.26 9.42
C LEU A 376 0.80 -15.79 9.58
N THR A 377 0.63 -16.27 10.82
CA THR A 377 0.64 -17.71 11.14
C THR A 377 -0.73 -18.28 11.50
N GLY A 378 -1.75 -17.43 11.63
CA GLY A 378 -3.09 -17.80 12.03
C GLY A 378 -3.99 -16.58 12.22
N SER A 379 -5.06 -16.71 13.00
CA SER A 379 -6.03 -15.62 13.23
C SER A 379 -5.57 -14.56 14.23
N GLN A 380 -4.63 -14.89 15.11
CA GLN A 380 -4.04 -13.95 16.06
C GLN A 380 -2.84 -13.23 15.43
N PRO A 381 -2.61 -11.95 15.76
CA PRO A 381 -1.51 -11.20 15.17
C PRO A 381 -0.15 -11.68 15.69
N ASP A 382 0.74 -11.96 14.75
CA ASP A 382 2.18 -12.04 14.98
C ASP A 382 2.77 -10.64 15.13
N ALA A 383 3.85 -10.51 15.89
CA ALA A 383 4.58 -9.27 16.10
C ALA A 383 5.79 -9.22 15.15
N VAL A 384 5.74 -8.32 14.17
CA VAL A 384 6.82 -8.05 13.23
C VAL A 384 7.61 -6.86 13.75
N LEU A 385 8.79 -7.13 14.31
CA LEU A 385 9.66 -6.18 14.97
C LEU A 385 10.76 -5.70 14.02
N THR A 386 10.90 -4.39 13.88
CA THR A 386 12.04 -3.77 13.19
C THR A 386 13.07 -3.32 14.21
N VAL A 387 14.24 -3.94 14.17
CA VAL A 387 15.37 -3.62 15.07
C VAL A 387 16.43 -2.80 14.36
N TYR A 388 17.15 -2.00 15.14
CA TYR A 388 18.21 -1.11 14.66
C TYR A 388 19.52 -1.49 15.34
N PRO A 389 20.27 -2.46 14.79
CA PRO A 389 21.54 -2.85 15.37
C PRO A 389 22.57 -1.72 15.17
N ALA A 390 23.34 -1.40 16.21
CA ALA A 390 24.34 -0.34 16.17
C ALA A 390 25.38 -0.63 15.08
N SER A 391 25.29 0.07 13.93
CA SER A 391 26.08 -0.04 12.68
C SER A 391 25.48 -0.81 11.49
N ARG A 392 24.24 -1.31 11.56
CA ARG A 392 23.61 -2.03 10.43
C ARG A 392 22.30 -1.36 9.99
N SER A 393 21.93 -1.57 8.73
CA SER A 393 20.58 -1.21 8.26
C SER A 393 19.52 -1.94 9.11
N PRO A 394 18.28 -1.43 9.17
CA PRO A 394 17.21 -2.07 9.91
C PRO A 394 17.07 -3.55 9.56
N ARG A 395 16.69 -4.34 10.56
CA ARG A 395 16.51 -5.80 10.45
C ARG A 395 15.15 -6.20 11.00
N THR A 396 14.55 -7.22 10.41
CA THR A 396 13.23 -7.72 10.81
C THR A 396 13.32 -9.02 11.58
N LEU A 397 12.55 -9.10 12.67
CA LEU A 397 12.29 -10.32 13.41
C LEU A 397 10.77 -10.52 13.49
N ILE A 398 10.30 -11.76 13.45
CA ILE A 398 8.87 -12.08 13.56
C ILE A 398 8.66 -12.98 14.76
N PHE A 399 7.77 -12.60 15.66
CA PHE A 399 7.36 -13.40 16.81
C PHE A 399 5.91 -13.84 16.68
N SER A 400 5.64 -15.09 17.03
CA SER A 400 4.28 -15.62 17.16
C SER A 400 3.46 -14.84 18.21
N PRO A 401 2.12 -15.01 18.24
CA PRO A 401 1.27 -14.44 19.28
C PRO A 401 1.64 -14.92 20.70
N THR A 402 2.39 -16.02 20.82
CA THR A 402 2.87 -16.57 22.10
C THR A 402 4.27 -16.08 22.49
N GLY A 403 4.90 -15.22 21.69
CA GLY A 403 6.25 -14.71 21.95
C GLY A 403 7.39 -15.64 21.53
N THR A 404 7.10 -16.70 20.77
CA THR A 404 8.13 -17.54 20.13
C THR A 404 8.70 -16.84 18.89
N LEU A 405 10.02 -16.76 18.75
CA LEU A 405 10.70 -16.24 17.56
C LEU A 405 10.52 -17.19 16.37
N LEU A 406 10.04 -16.68 15.24
CA LEU A 406 9.69 -17.44 14.03
C LEU A 406 10.59 -17.15 12.83
N TYR A 407 11.18 -15.96 12.76
CA TYR A 407 12.01 -15.48 11.66
C TYR A 407 13.03 -14.46 12.18
N SER A 408 14.27 -14.52 11.70
CA SER A 408 15.32 -13.57 12.11
C SER A 408 16.36 -13.28 11.02
N GLU A 409 16.40 -12.02 10.58
CA GLU A 409 17.47 -11.52 9.71
C GLU A 409 18.80 -11.26 10.45
N LEU A 410 18.85 -11.55 11.74
CA LEU A 410 20.08 -11.48 12.51
C LEU A 410 20.85 -12.81 12.47
N SER A 411 20.21 -13.90 12.01
CA SER A 411 20.81 -15.23 12.04
C SER A 411 20.36 -16.15 10.91
N THR A 412 19.22 -16.83 11.06
CA THR A 412 18.75 -17.91 10.17
C THR A 412 18.47 -17.39 8.76
N GLU A 413 18.04 -16.14 8.65
CA GLU A 413 17.75 -15.45 7.40
C GLU A 413 18.66 -14.21 7.23
N ALA A 414 19.91 -14.30 7.68
CA ALA A 414 20.87 -13.18 7.65
C ALA A 414 21.13 -12.58 6.26
N ASP A 415 20.93 -13.36 5.21
CA ASP A 415 21.08 -12.95 3.81
C ASP A 415 19.81 -12.32 3.23
N TYR A 416 18.73 -12.24 4.01
CA TYR A 416 17.41 -11.79 3.57
C TYR A 416 17.15 -10.38 4.12
N ARG A 417 16.30 -9.65 3.40
CA ARG A 417 15.83 -8.35 3.83
C ARG A 417 14.36 -8.15 3.49
N VAL A 418 13.52 -8.21 4.51
CA VAL A 418 12.09 -7.93 4.45
C VAL A 418 11.90 -6.49 4.03
N LEU A 419 11.13 -6.32 2.97
CA LEU A 419 10.68 -5.02 2.50
C LEU A 419 9.34 -4.67 3.12
N ALA A 420 8.42 -5.63 3.10
CA ALA A 420 7.04 -5.39 3.46
C ALA A 420 6.28 -6.71 3.64
N ILE A 421 5.04 -6.55 4.11
CA ILE A 421 4.04 -7.61 4.18
C ILE A 421 2.97 -7.25 3.16
N ALA A 422 2.55 -8.23 2.37
CA ALA A 422 1.59 -8.00 1.31
C ALA A 422 0.52 -9.11 1.25
N ASP A 423 -0.66 -8.75 0.77
CA ASP A 423 -1.64 -9.72 0.28
C ASP A 423 -1.39 -9.96 -1.21
N LEU A 424 -1.33 -11.22 -1.61
CA LEU A 424 -1.15 -11.60 -3.03
C LEU A 424 -2.49 -11.89 -3.73
N GLY A 425 -3.58 -11.44 -3.13
CA GLY A 425 -4.95 -11.55 -3.62
C GLY A 425 -5.55 -12.94 -3.43
N ASP A 426 -5.04 -13.71 -2.47
CA ASP A 426 -5.59 -15.00 -2.02
C ASP A 426 -5.94 -15.00 -0.52
N GLY A 427 -5.86 -13.82 0.14
CA GLY A 427 -6.26 -13.63 1.53
C GLY A 427 -5.26 -14.15 2.56
N VAL A 428 -4.09 -14.63 2.11
CA VAL A 428 -3.00 -15.07 3.00
C VAL A 428 -1.83 -14.10 2.88
N PRO A 429 -1.53 -13.32 3.93
CA PRO A 429 -0.39 -12.42 3.94
C PRO A 429 0.92 -13.17 3.66
N ALA A 430 1.78 -12.52 2.89
CA ALA A 430 3.13 -12.98 2.59
C ALA A 430 4.16 -11.94 3.00
N VAL A 431 5.31 -12.42 3.45
CA VAL A 431 6.48 -11.59 3.74
C VAL A 431 7.29 -11.47 2.45
N ILE A 432 7.47 -10.25 1.95
CA ILE A 432 8.26 -9.98 0.75
C ILE A 432 9.68 -9.64 1.19
N ALA A 433 10.64 -10.48 0.84
CA ALA A 433 12.03 -10.33 1.21
C ALA A 433 12.95 -10.33 -0.02
N ASP A 434 13.89 -9.39 -0.07
CA ASP A 434 15.05 -9.46 -0.96
C ASP A 434 15.98 -10.56 -0.46
N SER A 435 16.49 -11.41 -1.36
CA SER A 435 17.46 -12.47 -1.07
C SER A 435 18.58 -12.43 -2.11
N PRO A 436 19.77 -13.04 -1.89
CA PRO A 436 20.96 -12.81 -2.71
C PRO A 436 20.80 -12.98 -4.21
N ASN A 437 19.82 -13.76 -4.69
CA ASN A 437 19.59 -14.02 -6.11
C ASN A 437 18.27 -13.46 -6.65
N SER A 438 17.24 -13.28 -5.81
CA SER A 438 15.90 -12.84 -6.25
C SER A 438 15.09 -12.34 -5.07
N TYR A 439 13.94 -11.72 -5.36
CA TYR A 439 12.88 -11.64 -4.37
C TYR A 439 12.37 -12.99 -3.93
N ARG A 440 11.85 -13.07 -2.71
CA ARG A 440 11.12 -14.21 -2.16
C ARG A 440 9.82 -13.73 -1.54
N SER A 441 8.76 -14.49 -1.77
CA SER A 441 7.49 -14.35 -1.08
C SER A 441 7.39 -15.49 -0.09
N LEU A 442 7.68 -15.19 1.18
CA LEU A 442 7.73 -16.19 2.23
C LEU A 442 6.36 -16.31 2.89
N ARG A 443 5.89 -17.55 3.04
CA ARG A 443 4.63 -17.86 3.71
C ARG A 443 4.85 -18.83 4.85
N TRP A 444 3.97 -18.76 5.85
CA TRP A 444 4.04 -19.67 6.97
C TRP A 444 3.65 -21.10 6.56
N SER A 445 4.57 -22.04 6.74
CA SER A 445 4.34 -23.48 6.57
C SER A 445 3.92 -24.08 7.90
N THR A 446 2.64 -24.43 8.04
CA THR A 446 2.12 -25.06 9.28
C THR A 446 2.77 -26.41 9.56
N THR A 447 3.13 -27.15 8.52
CA THR A 447 3.81 -28.45 8.61
C THR A 447 5.25 -28.31 9.09
N ARG A 448 6.02 -27.37 8.50
CA ARG A 448 7.45 -27.20 8.81
C ARG A 448 7.74 -26.17 9.90
N LYS A 449 6.72 -25.44 10.34
CA LYS A 449 6.77 -24.38 11.35
C LYS A 449 7.84 -23.31 11.06
N ARG A 450 7.89 -22.85 9.82
CA ARG A 450 8.78 -21.79 9.36
C ARG A 450 8.20 -21.02 8.17
N PHE A 451 8.76 -19.85 7.90
CA PHE A 451 8.54 -19.11 6.66
C PHE A 451 9.36 -19.73 5.53
N GLU A 452 8.73 -20.06 4.40
CA GLU A 452 9.40 -20.61 3.21
C GLU A 452 8.74 -20.20 1.89
#